data_AF-A0A3Q1FEL8-F1
#
_entry.id   AF-A0A3Q1FEL8-F1
#
_cell.length_a   1.000
_cell.length_b   1.000
_cell.length_c   1.000
_cell.angle_alpha   90.00
_cell.angle_beta   90.00
_cell.angle_gamma   90.00
#
_symmetry.space_group_name_H-M   'P 1'
#
loop_
_entity.id
_entity.type
_entity.pdbx_description
1 polymer ?
#
loop_
_entity_poly.entity_id
_entity_poly.type
_entity_poly.pdbx_seq_one_letter_code
_entity_poly.pdbx_strand_id
1 'polypeptide(L)'
;HFASIYLFRCFENSLTSYSGDDPLDPWGKFVEYLEQKLPADGSSGMSLVLDRLVQRFLNVEQYANDIRYVNYCIKCASYYSDPVALYSHVFSKGIGTRTAALYVAWAQQFEKRGLNEPADAVYQKALENEAQPADTVHHEYSICLIFILIYEAGGRNPLQNSNLTNQMSSHREPVAQSKVCAPQFPC
;
A
#
# COMPACT_ATOMS: atom_id res chain seq x y z
N HIS A 1 9.47 23.26 -18.72
CA HIS A 1 10.70 23.43 -17.92
C HIS A 1 11.06 24.89 -17.63
N PHE A 2 11.32 25.75 -18.63
CA PHE A 2 11.66 27.16 -18.36
C PHE A 2 10.51 28.00 -17.76
N ALA A 3 9.27 27.77 -18.23
CA ALA A 3 8.10 28.47 -17.71
C ALA A 3 7.81 28.13 -16.23
N SER A 4 7.97 26.87 -15.83
CA SER A 4 7.74 26.43 -14.44
C SER A 4 8.79 27.00 -13.48
N ILE A 5 10.05 27.09 -13.90
CA ILE A 5 11.12 27.72 -13.09
C ILE A 5 10.86 29.22 -12.92
N TYR A 6 10.44 29.91 -13.99
CA TYR A 6 10.09 31.33 -13.91
C TYR A 6 8.91 31.58 -12.97
N LEU A 7 7.83 30.79 -13.10
CA LEU A 7 6.67 30.88 -12.21
C LEU A 7 7.05 30.64 -10.75
N PHE A 8 7.89 29.63 -10.48
CA PHE A 8 8.36 29.34 -9.13
C PHE A 8 9.16 30.52 -8.54
N ARG A 9 10.04 31.13 -9.33
CA ARG A 9 10.81 32.30 -8.89
C ARG A 9 9.92 33.52 -8.59
N CYS A 10 8.89 33.75 -9.41
CA CYS A 10 7.89 34.79 -9.13
C CYS A 10 7.14 34.51 -7.83
N PHE A 11 6.77 33.25 -7.59
CA PHE A 11 6.13 32.83 -6.35
C PHE A 11 7.05 33.03 -5.13
N GLU A 12 8.31 32.60 -5.19
CA GLU A 12 9.28 32.82 -4.10
C GLU A 12 9.44 34.31 -3.76
N ASN A 13 9.48 35.19 -4.76
CA ASN A 13 9.50 36.63 -4.53
C ASN A 13 8.23 37.10 -3.81
N SER A 14 7.05 36.60 -4.19
CA SER A 14 5.79 36.97 -3.52
C SER A 14 5.74 36.56 -2.04
N LEU A 15 6.41 35.47 -1.67
CA LEU A 15 6.51 35.02 -0.28
C LEU A 15 7.31 36.00 0.60
N THR A 16 8.24 36.77 0.04
CA THR A 16 9.02 37.76 0.83
C THR A 16 8.14 38.90 1.36
N SER A 17 7.06 39.20 0.65
CA SER A 17 6.05 40.20 1.02
C SER A 17 4.84 39.62 1.75
N TYR A 18 4.81 38.30 2.01
CA TYR A 18 3.68 37.65 2.65
C TYR A 18 3.65 37.95 4.16
N SER A 19 2.53 38.48 4.64
CA SER A 19 2.31 38.87 6.04
C SER A 19 1.20 38.08 6.73
N GLY A 20 0.77 36.95 6.15
CA GLY A 20 -0.25 36.10 6.77
C GLY A 20 0.33 35.13 7.80
N ASP A 21 -0.54 34.65 8.69
CA ASP A 21 -0.15 33.79 9.81
C ASP A 21 0.11 32.32 9.42
N ASP A 22 -0.34 31.89 8.23
CA ASP A 22 -0.15 30.54 7.71
C ASP A 22 0.77 30.52 6.48
N PRO A 23 2.10 30.43 6.68
CA PRO A 23 3.05 30.29 5.59
C PRO A 23 2.81 29.11 4.64
N LEU A 24 2.03 28.08 5.01
CA LEU A 24 1.74 26.92 4.16
C LEU A 24 0.64 27.22 3.12
N ASP A 25 -0.30 28.12 3.43
CA ASP A 25 -1.46 28.44 2.57
C ASP A 25 -1.05 28.94 1.16
N PRO A 26 -0.09 29.88 1.01
CA PRO A 26 0.39 30.31 -0.30
C PRO A 26 0.97 29.16 -1.13
N TRP A 27 1.64 28.20 -0.49
CA TRP A 27 2.18 27.03 -1.18
C TRP A 27 1.08 26.13 -1.70
N GLY A 28 0.03 25.90 -0.91
CA GLY A 28 -1.11 25.12 -1.37
C GLY A 28 -1.78 25.71 -2.60
N LYS A 29 -2.06 27.02 -2.57
CA LYS A 29 -2.61 27.77 -3.71
C LYS A 29 -1.72 27.70 -4.94
N PHE A 30 -0.39 27.76 -4.74
CA PHE A 30 0.55 27.66 -5.84
C PHE A 30 0.62 26.24 -6.43
N VAL A 31 0.57 25.20 -5.60
CA VAL A 31 0.50 23.80 -6.05
C VAL A 31 -0.77 23.58 -6.88
N GLU A 32 -1.93 24.03 -6.40
CA GLU A 32 -3.20 23.93 -7.14
C GLU A 32 -3.15 24.69 -8.48
N TYR A 33 -2.59 25.91 -8.47
CA TYR A 33 -2.38 26.69 -9.69
C TYR A 33 -1.51 25.95 -10.71
N LEU A 34 -0.44 25.30 -10.26
CA LEU A 34 0.44 24.53 -11.13
C LEU A 34 -0.25 23.28 -11.67
N GLU A 35 -1.08 22.59 -10.89
CA GLU A 35 -1.86 21.44 -11.38
C GLU A 35 -2.82 21.82 -12.51
N GLN A 36 -3.40 23.02 -12.45
CA GLN A 36 -4.31 23.51 -13.50
C GLN A 36 -3.57 23.98 -14.76
N LYS A 37 -2.32 24.45 -14.60
CA LYS A 37 -1.54 25.06 -15.70
C LYS A 37 -0.60 24.09 -16.40
N LEU A 38 -0.13 23.06 -15.70
CA LEU A 38 0.82 22.11 -16.26
C LEU A 38 0.08 20.96 -16.95
N PRO A 39 0.41 20.64 -18.21
CA PRO A 39 0.00 19.37 -18.80
C PRO A 39 0.68 18.20 -18.06
N ALA A 40 0.20 16.97 -18.28
CA ALA A 40 0.69 15.77 -17.58
C ALA A 40 2.21 15.52 -17.74
N ASP A 41 2.85 16.10 -18.76
CA ASP A 41 4.29 16.06 -19.02
C ASP A 41 5.11 17.11 -18.22
N GLY A 42 4.46 18.01 -17.48
CA GLY A 42 5.05 19.06 -16.65
C GLY A 42 5.62 18.60 -15.31
N SER A 43 5.82 17.29 -15.11
CA SER A 43 6.20 16.66 -13.84
C SER A 43 7.44 17.25 -13.17
N SER A 44 8.45 17.64 -13.96
CA SER A 44 9.70 18.25 -13.45
C SER A 44 9.52 19.60 -12.74
N GLY A 45 8.51 20.38 -13.12
CA GLY A 45 8.21 21.66 -12.47
C GLY A 45 7.54 21.45 -11.11
N MET A 46 6.59 20.50 -11.05
CA MET A 46 5.87 20.17 -9.83
C MET A 46 6.78 19.53 -8.78
N SER A 47 7.66 18.61 -9.19
CA SER A 47 8.60 17.94 -8.28
C SER A 47 9.51 18.96 -7.57
N LEU A 48 10.07 19.92 -8.30
CA LEU A 48 10.93 20.97 -7.73
C LEU A 48 10.21 21.81 -6.67
N VAL A 49 8.96 22.17 -6.93
CA VAL A 49 8.15 22.98 -6.01
C VAL A 49 7.83 22.19 -4.75
N LEU A 50 7.44 20.92 -4.89
CA LEU A 50 7.17 20.05 -3.76
C LEU A 50 8.43 19.77 -2.94
N ASP A 51 9.59 19.57 -3.56
CA ASP A 51 10.87 19.41 -2.86
C ASP A 51 11.20 20.63 -1.99
N ARG A 52 11.02 21.83 -2.55
CA ARG A 52 11.25 23.09 -1.82
C ARG A 52 10.25 23.27 -0.69
N LEU A 53 8.98 22.93 -0.93
CA LEU A 53 7.93 22.93 0.10
C LEU A 53 8.31 22.01 1.27
N VAL A 54 8.64 20.74 0.99
CA VAL A 54 9.04 19.78 2.02
C VAL A 54 10.26 20.27 2.79
N GLN A 55 11.31 20.74 2.10
CA GLN A 55 12.50 21.28 2.77
C GLN A 55 12.20 22.49 3.66
N ARG A 56 11.28 23.37 3.24
CA ARG A 56 10.93 24.61 3.95
C ARG A 56 10.25 24.36 5.29
N PHE A 57 9.43 23.31 5.37
CA PHE A 57 8.59 22.98 6.54
C PHE A 57 9.09 21.77 7.33
N LEU A 58 10.19 21.14 6.89
CA LEU A 58 10.72 19.91 7.48
C LEU A 58 10.95 19.99 9.01
N ASN A 59 11.39 21.15 9.50
CA ASN A 59 11.71 21.38 10.90
C ASN A 59 10.73 22.36 11.58
N VAL A 60 9.53 22.55 11.00
CA VAL A 60 8.52 23.46 11.53
C VAL A 60 7.43 22.64 12.21
N GLU A 61 7.57 22.43 13.53
CA GLU A 61 6.74 21.50 14.31
C GLU A 61 5.23 21.76 14.19
N GLN A 62 4.81 23.02 14.01
CA GLN A 62 3.40 23.39 13.86
C GLN A 62 2.71 22.69 12.69
N TYR A 63 3.47 22.29 11.66
CA TYR A 63 2.94 21.58 10.49
C TYR A 63 3.24 20.08 10.50
N ALA A 64 3.96 19.56 11.50
CA ALA A 64 4.43 18.17 11.50
C ALA A 64 3.27 17.17 11.32
N ASN A 65 2.10 17.44 11.91
CA ASN A 65 0.90 16.61 11.74
C ASN A 65 -0.26 17.36 11.03
N ASP A 66 0.02 18.49 10.35
CA ASP A 66 -0.97 19.15 9.49
C ASP A 66 -1.22 18.26 8.25
N ILE A 67 -2.48 17.85 8.07
CA ILE A 67 -2.90 16.94 6.99
C ILE A 67 -2.51 17.50 5.62
N ARG A 68 -2.57 18.83 5.40
CA ARG A 68 -2.19 19.46 4.14
C ARG A 68 -0.71 19.20 3.86
N TYR A 69 0.15 19.44 4.84
CA TYR A 69 1.58 19.26 4.70
C TYR A 69 1.98 17.79 4.50
N VAL A 70 1.36 16.88 5.27
CA VAL A 70 1.59 15.44 5.10
C VAL A 70 1.19 14.98 3.69
N ASN A 71 0.06 15.47 3.16
CA ASN A 71 -0.35 15.17 1.79
C ASN A 71 0.62 15.72 0.74
N TYR A 72 1.22 16.90 0.95
CA TYR A 72 2.29 17.39 0.08
C TYR A 72 3.55 16.53 0.14
N CYS A 73 3.90 15.98 1.31
CA CYS A 73 5.01 15.02 1.44
C CYS A 73 4.72 13.73 0.65
N ILE A 74 3.49 13.19 0.77
CA ILE A 74 3.04 12.00 0.02
C ILE A 74 3.08 12.26 -1.49
N LYS A 75 2.56 13.42 -1.91
CA LYS A 75 2.59 13.84 -3.32
C LYS A 75 4.02 14.01 -3.82
N CYS A 76 4.91 14.60 -3.02
CA CYS A 76 6.33 14.73 -3.34
C CYS A 76 6.96 13.34 -3.57
N ALA A 77 6.68 12.37 -2.69
CA ALA A 77 7.19 11.01 -2.78
C ALA A 77 6.83 10.32 -4.11
N SER A 78 5.67 10.63 -4.69
CA SER A 78 5.25 10.07 -5.99
C SER A 78 6.18 10.42 -7.17
N TYR A 79 6.98 11.49 -7.04
CA TYR A 79 7.96 11.90 -8.06
C TYR A 79 9.35 11.29 -7.86
N TYR A 80 9.58 10.60 -6.73
CA TYR A 80 10.86 9.97 -6.42
C TYR A 80 10.94 8.57 -7.04
N SER A 81 12.15 8.17 -7.46
CA SER A 81 12.40 6.78 -7.87
C SER A 81 12.26 5.80 -6.70
N ASP A 82 12.59 6.24 -5.48
CA ASP A 82 12.35 5.50 -4.24
C ASP A 82 11.52 6.34 -3.24
N PRO A 83 10.18 6.23 -3.28
CA PRO A 83 9.30 6.95 -2.36
C PRO A 83 9.54 6.59 -0.88
N VAL A 84 9.98 5.35 -0.61
CA VAL A 84 10.22 4.83 0.75
C VAL A 84 11.30 5.63 1.48
N ALA A 85 12.35 6.06 0.77
CA ALA A 85 13.40 6.90 1.33
C ALA A 85 12.86 8.25 1.81
N LEU A 86 11.96 8.88 1.04
CA LEU A 86 11.35 10.14 1.43
C LEU A 86 10.41 9.95 2.65
N TYR A 87 9.57 8.93 2.64
CA TYR A 87 8.70 8.62 3.79
C TYR A 87 9.49 8.41 5.07
N SER A 88 10.55 7.60 5.00
CA SER A 88 11.44 7.35 6.15
C SER A 88 12.10 8.64 6.63
N HIS A 89 12.53 9.51 5.70
CA HIS A 89 13.16 10.79 6.03
C HIS A 89 12.20 11.74 6.75
N VAL A 90 11.02 12.01 6.19
CA VAL A 90 10.05 12.92 6.81
C VAL A 90 9.55 12.37 8.14
N PHE A 91 9.34 11.05 8.23
CA PHE A 91 8.97 10.39 9.48
C PHE A 91 10.02 10.57 10.58
N SER A 92 11.31 10.46 10.23
CA SER A 92 12.43 10.69 11.18
C SER A 92 12.47 12.12 11.73
N LYS A 93 11.78 13.06 11.07
CA LYS A 93 11.62 14.46 11.49
C LYS A 93 10.32 14.71 12.26
N GLY A 94 9.57 13.66 12.58
CA GLY A 94 8.31 13.74 13.32
C GLY A 94 7.09 14.04 12.44
N ILE A 95 7.26 14.12 11.12
CA ILE A 95 6.18 14.49 10.19
C ILE A 95 5.25 13.30 9.97
N GLY A 96 3.94 13.56 10.05
CA GLY A 96 2.86 12.61 9.83
C GLY A 96 2.85 11.44 10.81
N THR A 97 3.54 11.57 11.95
CA THR A 97 3.60 10.53 12.99
C THR A 97 2.21 10.17 13.53
N ARG A 98 1.26 11.11 13.49
CA ARG A 98 -0.14 10.90 13.90
C ARG A 98 -1.11 10.85 12.72
N THR A 99 -0.65 10.76 11.48
CA THR A 99 -1.50 10.86 10.28
C THR A 99 -1.56 9.54 9.53
N ALA A 100 -2.75 8.92 9.48
CA ALA A 100 -2.97 7.62 8.83
C ALA A 100 -2.52 7.61 7.36
N ALA A 101 -2.77 8.71 6.64
CA ALA A 101 -2.41 8.85 5.23
C ALA A 101 -0.93 8.58 4.95
N LEU A 102 -0.02 9.00 5.84
CA LEU A 102 1.41 8.77 5.65
C LEU A 102 1.75 7.29 5.75
N TYR A 103 1.24 6.61 6.79
CA TYR A 103 1.49 5.19 7.00
C TYR A 103 0.91 4.33 5.89
N VAL A 104 -0.33 4.60 5.47
CA VAL A 104 -0.99 3.89 4.38
C VAL A 104 -0.20 4.06 3.08
N ALA A 105 0.14 5.31 2.71
CA ALA A 105 0.88 5.58 1.49
C ALA A 105 2.28 4.92 1.50
N TRP A 106 2.91 4.83 2.67
CA TRP A 106 4.19 4.16 2.87
C TRP A 106 4.07 2.64 2.78
N ALA A 107 3.14 2.02 3.50
CA ALA A 107 2.91 0.58 3.50
C ALA A 107 2.55 0.07 2.09
N GLN A 108 1.71 0.79 1.36
CA GLN A 108 1.34 0.48 -0.02
C GLN A 108 2.55 0.45 -0.98
N GLN A 109 3.65 1.16 -0.70
CA GLN A 109 4.87 1.03 -1.52
C GLN A 109 5.55 -0.33 -1.32
N PHE A 110 5.51 -0.86 -0.11
CA PHE A 110 6.04 -2.18 0.19
C PHE A 110 5.14 -3.27 -0.39
N GLU A 111 3.81 -3.13 -0.28
CA GLU A 111 2.83 -4.05 -0.90
C GLU A 111 3.03 -4.16 -2.41
N LYS A 112 3.19 -3.02 -3.12
CA LYS A 112 3.45 -3.00 -4.57
C LYS A 112 4.74 -3.73 -4.98
N ARG A 113 5.70 -3.85 -4.05
CA ARG A 113 6.96 -4.57 -4.24
C ARG A 113 6.88 -6.03 -3.75
N GLY A 114 5.74 -6.47 -3.22
CA GLY A 114 5.56 -7.80 -2.61
C GLY A 114 6.31 -7.96 -1.27
N LEU A 115 6.67 -6.85 -0.62
CA LEU A 115 7.41 -6.84 0.63
C LEU A 115 6.43 -6.82 1.81
N ASN A 116 5.92 -7.99 2.18
CA ASN A 116 4.85 -8.14 3.18
C ASN A 116 5.31 -7.74 4.59
N GLU A 117 6.47 -8.23 5.03
CA GLU A 117 7.03 -7.96 6.37
C GLU A 117 7.25 -6.44 6.62
N PRO A 118 7.89 -5.67 5.71
CA PRO A 118 7.96 -4.21 5.86
C PRO A 118 6.61 -3.50 5.83
N ALA A 119 5.65 -3.97 5.02
CA ALA A 119 4.31 -3.37 4.98
C ALA A 119 3.59 -3.54 6.32
N ASP A 120 3.61 -4.76 6.87
CA ASP A 120 3.05 -5.10 8.18
C ASP A 120 3.65 -4.23 9.30
N ALA A 121 4.98 -4.09 9.31
CA ALA A 121 5.68 -3.26 10.29
C ALA A 121 5.28 -1.77 10.22
N VAL A 122 4.96 -1.24 9.04
CA VAL A 122 4.47 0.15 8.91
C VAL A 122 3.05 0.27 9.48
N TYR A 123 2.15 -0.68 9.21
CA TYR A 123 0.79 -0.65 9.78
C TYR A 123 0.80 -0.82 11.29
N GLN A 124 1.60 -1.73 11.84
CA GLN A 124 1.75 -1.88 13.29
C GLN A 124 2.22 -0.57 13.93
N LYS A 125 3.22 0.09 13.32
CA LYS A 125 3.70 1.41 13.77
C LYS A 125 2.60 2.49 13.70
N ALA A 126 1.70 2.43 12.72
CA ALA A 126 0.56 3.34 12.63
C ALA A 126 -0.41 3.17 13.81
N LEU A 127 -0.64 1.92 14.24
CA LEU A 127 -1.47 1.59 15.40
C LEU A 127 -0.80 2.05 16.71
N GLU A 128 0.49 1.79 16.87
CA GLU A 128 1.27 2.23 18.05
C GLU A 128 1.28 3.77 18.21
N ASN A 129 1.33 4.50 17.09
CA ASN A 129 1.27 5.95 17.10
C ASN A 129 -0.16 6.51 17.05
N GLU A 130 -1.19 5.65 17.16
CA GLU A 130 -2.61 6.05 17.17
C GLU A 130 -2.97 6.97 15.99
N ALA A 131 -2.46 6.64 14.81
CA ALA A 131 -2.57 7.48 13.63
C ALA A 131 -4.04 7.69 13.22
N GLN A 132 -4.38 8.93 12.87
CA GLN A 132 -5.75 9.34 12.58
C GLN A 132 -5.99 9.58 11.08
N PRO A 133 -7.18 9.21 10.56
CA PRO A 133 -8.27 8.50 11.23
C PRO A 133 -7.93 7.01 11.49
N ALA A 134 -8.24 6.51 12.69
CA ALA A 134 -7.93 5.13 13.06
C ALA A 134 -8.65 4.09 12.16
N ASP A 135 -9.90 4.37 11.79
CA ASP A 135 -10.70 3.51 10.91
C ASP A 135 -10.01 3.28 9.56
N THR A 136 -9.33 4.30 9.03
CA THR A 136 -8.56 4.18 7.78
C THR A 136 -7.40 3.21 7.95
N VAL A 137 -6.66 3.28 9.06
CA VAL A 137 -5.55 2.37 9.34
C VAL A 137 -6.06 0.93 9.45
N HIS A 138 -7.12 0.71 10.22
CA HIS A 138 -7.70 -0.62 10.41
C HIS A 138 -8.23 -1.23 9.11
N HIS A 139 -8.91 -0.41 8.29
CA HIS A 139 -9.46 -0.85 7.01
C HIS A 139 -8.36 -1.28 6.04
N GLU A 140 -7.37 -0.41 5.82
CA GLU A 140 -6.26 -0.67 4.88
C GLU A 140 -5.38 -1.83 5.37
N TYR A 141 -5.12 -1.92 6.67
CA TYR A 141 -4.36 -3.03 7.23
C TYR A 141 -5.08 -4.37 7.06
N SER A 142 -6.40 -4.41 7.27
CA SER A 142 -7.22 -5.61 7.00
C SER A 142 -7.12 -6.05 5.54
N ILE A 143 -7.18 -5.11 4.60
CA ILE A 143 -7.01 -5.39 3.16
C ILE A 143 -5.62 -5.98 2.89
N CYS A 144 -4.57 -5.38 3.45
CA CYS A 144 -3.20 -5.87 3.34
C CYS A 144 -3.07 -7.33 3.80
N LEU A 145 -3.61 -7.65 4.98
CA LEU A 145 -3.58 -9.01 5.54
C LEU A 145 -4.33 -10.02 4.66
N ILE A 146 -5.52 -9.66 4.16
CA ILE A 146 -6.29 -10.51 3.24
C ILE A 146 -5.48 -10.78 1.97
N PHE A 147 -4.85 -9.75 1.41
CA PHE A 147 -4.00 -9.88 0.23
C PHE A 147 -2.86 -10.86 0.50
N ILE A 148 -2.10 -10.69 1.58
CA ILE A 148 -1.01 -11.59 1.96
C ILE A 148 -1.48 -13.05 2.04
N LEU A 149 -2.62 -13.30 2.69
CA LEU A 149 -3.17 -14.65 2.83
C LEU A 149 -3.53 -15.29 1.49
N ILE A 150 -4.10 -14.53 0.54
CA ILE A 150 -4.47 -15.04 -0.79
C ILE A 150 -3.21 -15.40 -1.59
N TYR A 151 -2.14 -14.60 -1.50
CA TYR A 151 -0.89 -14.87 -2.22
C TYR A 151 -0.14 -16.08 -1.65
N GLU A 152 -0.11 -16.23 -0.32
CA GLU A 152 0.47 -17.42 0.34
C GLU A 152 -0.34 -18.70 0.09
N ALA A 153 -1.67 -18.60 0.01
CA ALA A 153 -2.54 -19.73 -0.35
C ALA A 153 -2.42 -20.12 -1.83
N GLY A 154 -2.22 -19.14 -2.73
CA GLY A 154 -2.01 -19.38 -4.16
C GLY A 154 -0.65 -20.00 -4.52
N GLY A 155 0.33 -19.94 -3.61
CA GLY A 155 1.65 -20.57 -3.75
C GLY A 155 1.70 -22.04 -3.34
N ARG A 156 0.70 -22.56 -2.61
CA ARG A 156 0.61 -23.98 -2.23
C ARG A 156 -0.27 -24.73 -3.23
N ASN A 157 0.34 -25.26 -4.29
CA ASN A 157 -0.31 -26.24 -5.18
C ASN A 157 -0.84 -27.42 -4.34
N PRO A 158 -2.17 -27.68 -4.27
CA PRO A 158 -2.70 -28.72 -3.40
C PRO A 158 -2.61 -30.15 -3.94
N LEU A 159 -1.84 -30.48 -4.98
CA LEU A 159 -1.88 -31.83 -5.58
C LEU A 159 -0.54 -32.23 -6.24
N GLN A 160 0.44 -32.64 -5.45
CA GLN A 160 1.51 -33.54 -5.91
C GLN A 160 1.77 -34.63 -4.87
N ASN A 161 0.76 -35.46 -4.63
CA ASN A 161 1.01 -36.80 -4.10
C ASN A 161 -0.13 -37.74 -4.48
N SER A 162 -0.17 -38.15 -5.76
CA SER A 162 -0.99 -39.26 -6.22
C SER A 162 -0.11 -40.28 -6.94
N ASN A 163 0.77 -40.92 -6.19
CA ASN A 163 1.35 -42.22 -6.55
C ASN A 163 0.84 -43.27 -5.55
N LEU A 164 -0.46 -43.58 -5.63
CA LEU A 164 -1.00 -44.84 -5.12
C LEU A 164 -1.45 -45.64 -6.34
N THR A 165 -0.54 -46.45 -6.85
CA THR A 165 -0.77 -47.41 -7.92
C THR A 165 -1.81 -48.43 -7.45
N ASN A 166 -3.04 -48.33 -7.93
CA ASN A 166 -4.01 -49.41 -7.80
C ASN A 166 -3.59 -50.55 -8.74
N GLN A 167 -2.81 -51.49 -8.22
CA GLN A 167 -2.79 -52.85 -8.73
C GLN A 167 -3.90 -53.62 -8.02
N MET A 168 -4.93 -54.05 -8.76
CA MET A 168 -5.67 -55.25 -8.37
C MET A 168 -6.05 -56.04 -9.62
N SER A 169 -5.49 -57.24 -9.66
CA SER A 169 -5.62 -58.29 -10.66
C SER A 169 -7.06 -58.69 -10.94
N SER A 170 -7.35 -58.89 -12.23
CA SER A 170 -8.53 -59.62 -12.73
C SER A 170 -8.50 -61.07 -12.21
N HIS A 171 -9.49 -61.47 -11.42
CA HIS A 171 -9.92 -62.87 -11.36
C HIS A 171 -11.44 -62.94 -11.17
N ARG A 172 -12.11 -63.48 -12.19
CA ARG A 172 -13.51 -63.95 -12.16
C ARG A 172 -13.57 -65.26 -11.38
N GLU A 173 -14.63 -65.48 -10.61
CA GLU A 173 -15.25 -66.81 -10.40
C GLU A 173 -16.76 -66.69 -10.04
N PRO A 174 -17.58 -67.75 -10.24
CA PRO A 174 -19.02 -67.64 -10.47
C PRO A 174 -19.96 -68.14 -9.34
N VAL A 175 -21.22 -67.72 -9.50
CA VAL A 175 -22.52 -68.08 -8.91
C VAL A 175 -22.65 -69.37 -8.07
N ALA A 176 -23.27 -69.25 -6.89
CA ALA A 176 -24.21 -70.25 -6.34
C ALA A 176 -25.21 -69.62 -5.35
N GLN A 177 -26.52 -69.78 -5.60
CA GLN A 177 -27.61 -69.50 -4.65
C GLN A 177 -28.35 -70.81 -4.29
N SER A 178 -28.90 -70.80 -3.08
CA SER A 178 -29.21 -71.92 -2.17
C SER A 178 -30.66 -72.41 -2.13
N LYS A 179 -30.87 -73.57 -1.44
CA LYS A 179 -32.11 -74.16 -0.79
C LYS A 179 -32.98 -75.08 -1.69
N VAL A 180 -33.57 -76.24 -1.27
CA VAL A 180 -33.86 -76.94 0.02
C VAL A 180 -34.29 -78.43 -0.24
N CYS A 181 -34.17 -79.30 0.79
CA CYS A 181 -34.64 -80.71 1.03
C CYS A 181 -35.88 -81.25 0.26
N ALA A 182 -35.89 -82.46 -0.35
CA ALA A 182 -35.97 -83.88 0.17
C ALA A 182 -37.42 -84.44 0.18
N PRO A 183 -37.71 -85.76 0.33
CA PRO A 183 -37.04 -87.01 -0.08
C PRO A 183 -37.98 -87.98 -0.86
N GLN A 184 -37.46 -89.06 -1.49
CA GLN A 184 -38.01 -90.45 -1.53
C GLN A 184 -37.41 -91.31 -2.66
N PHE A 185 -36.81 -92.42 -2.25
CA PHE A 185 -36.73 -93.71 -2.97
C PHE A 185 -37.58 -94.69 -2.12
N PRO A 186 -38.09 -95.85 -2.61
CA PRO A 186 -37.26 -96.82 -3.34
C PRO A 186 -38.04 -97.76 -4.29
N CYS A 187 -37.38 -98.81 -4.77
CA CYS A 187 -37.94 -100.16 -4.65
C CYS A 187 -37.32 -100.79 -3.40
#